data_AF-A0A7C4THM7-F1
#
_entry.id   AF-A0A7C4THM7-F1
#
_cell.length_a   1.000
_cell.length_b   1.000
_cell.length_c   1.000
_cell.angle_alpha   90.00
_cell.angle_beta   90.00
_cell.angle_gamma   90.00
#
_symmetry.space_group_name_H-M   'P 1'
#
loop_
_entity.id
_entity.type
_entity.pdbx_description
1 polymer ?
#
loop_
_entity_poly.entity_id
_entity_poly.type
_entity_poly.pdbx_seq_one_letter_code
_entity_poly.pdbx_strand_id
1 'polypeptide(L)'
;MSEYRPLLATGELVKDYTPLFHYIKTAVELGRDKAKEEAIIKNSDLEKVRELTTTTKLSLTDLIDKLSDHIRHRIDPEVAVKALTKYLGHEVPEEYAVIYYSRLIACWVIEAATTLNIVKISSRST
;
A
#
# COMPACT_ATOMS: atom_id res chain seq x y z
N MET A 1 -12.64 2.45 18.75
CA MET A 1 -12.93 1.55 17.61
C MET A 1 -11.68 0.72 17.39
N SER A 2 -11.79 -0.61 17.30
CA SER A 2 -10.63 -1.43 16.92
C SER A 2 -10.23 -1.00 15.51
N GLU A 3 -9.05 -0.37 15.38
CA GLU A 3 -8.48 -0.04 14.08
C GLU A 3 -8.18 -1.35 13.37
N TYR A 4 -9.02 -1.71 12.39
CA TYR A 4 -8.79 -2.87 11.55
C TYR A 4 -7.53 -2.59 10.72
N ARG A 5 -6.45 -3.30 10.99
CA ARG A 5 -5.18 -3.18 10.29
C ARG A 5 -4.85 -4.50 9.61
N PRO A 6 -4.28 -4.47 8.40
CA PRO A 6 -3.85 -5.68 7.74
C PRO A 6 -2.64 -6.29 8.47
N LEU A 7 -2.33 -7.55 8.15
CA LEU A 7 -1.27 -8.30 8.82
C LEU A 7 0.08 -7.55 8.81
N LEU A 8 0.78 -7.52 9.94
CA LEU A 8 2.06 -6.82 10.16
C LEU A 8 2.05 -5.28 10.01
N ALA A 9 0.88 -4.65 9.81
CA ALA A 9 0.79 -3.20 9.83
C ALA A 9 0.88 -2.64 11.26
N THR A 10 1.69 -1.60 11.43
CA THR A 10 1.92 -0.91 12.71
C THR A 10 1.04 0.33 12.85
N GLY A 11 0.57 0.88 11.74
CA GLY A 11 -0.15 2.15 11.69
C GLY A 11 0.74 3.39 11.86
N GLU A 12 2.06 3.23 11.76
CA GLU A 12 3.01 4.34 11.87
C GLU A 12 2.97 5.25 10.63
N LEU A 13 2.93 4.64 9.44
CA LEU A 13 2.87 5.31 8.13
C LEU A 13 1.45 5.47 7.62
N VAL A 14 0.56 4.50 7.89
CA VAL A 14 -0.83 4.53 7.46
C VAL A 14 -1.76 4.60 8.68
N LYS A 15 -2.41 5.74 8.87
CA LYS A 15 -3.35 5.92 10.00
C LYS A 15 -4.70 5.24 9.77
N ASP A 16 -5.14 5.15 8.51
CA ASP A 16 -6.42 4.53 8.16
C ASP A 16 -6.26 3.54 6.99
N TYR A 17 -6.54 2.27 7.28
CA TYR A 17 -6.53 1.18 6.31
C TYR A 17 -7.91 0.89 5.70
N THR A 18 -8.96 1.60 6.12
CA THR A 18 -10.32 1.47 5.56
C THR A 18 -10.34 1.48 4.02
N PRO A 19 -9.60 2.35 3.32
CA PRO A 19 -9.56 2.35 1.86
C PRO A 19 -9.10 1.02 1.25
N LEU A 20 -8.12 0.34 1.86
CA LEU A 20 -7.60 -0.96 1.38
C LEU A 20 -8.70 -2.03 1.45
N PHE A 21 -9.45 -2.09 2.55
CA PHE A 21 -10.55 -3.04 2.70
C PHE A 21 -11.70 -2.72 1.74
N HIS A 22 -11.96 -1.44 1.46
CA HIS A 22 -12.89 -1.03 0.40
C HIS A 22 -12.44 -1.51 -0.98
N TYR A 23 -11.14 -1.47 -1.28
CA TYR A 23 -10.59 -2.00 -2.54
C TYR A 23 -10.84 -3.50 -2.66
N ILE A 24 -10.44 -4.27 -1.64
CA ILE A 24 -10.60 -5.73 -1.59
C ILE A 24 -12.08 -6.11 -1.72
N LYS A 25 -12.97 -5.44 -0.98
CA LYS A 25 -14.42 -5.66 -1.07
C LYS A 25 -14.95 -5.36 -2.47
N THR A 26 -14.51 -4.25 -3.06
CA THR A 26 -14.94 -3.85 -4.42
C THR A 26 -14.43 -4.84 -5.47
N ALA A 27 -13.22 -5.37 -5.32
CA ALA A 27 -12.71 -6.43 -6.19
C ALA A 27 -13.57 -7.69 -6.14
N VAL A 28 -14.00 -8.10 -4.94
CA VAL A 28 -14.93 -9.24 -4.75
C VAL A 28 -16.29 -8.96 -5.39
N GLU A 29 -16.86 -7.78 -5.16
CA GLU A 29 -18.15 -7.37 -5.76
C GLU A 29 -18.12 -7.36 -7.30
N LEU A 30 -16.97 -7.10 -7.89
CA LEU A 30 -16.75 -7.07 -9.34
C LEU A 30 -16.28 -8.40 -9.94
N GLY A 31 -16.08 -9.45 -9.12
CA GLY A 31 -15.50 -10.72 -9.58
C GLY A 31 -14.04 -10.61 -10.07
N ARG A 32 -13.29 -9.63 -9.56
CA ARG A 32 -11.89 -9.35 -9.92
C ARG A 32 -10.93 -10.05 -8.94
N ASP A 33 -10.94 -11.38 -8.90
CA ASP A 33 -10.12 -12.16 -7.95
C ASP A 33 -8.63 -11.84 -8.03
N LYS A 34 -8.10 -11.64 -9.24
CA LYS A 34 -6.72 -11.22 -9.44
C LYS A 34 -6.43 -9.88 -8.75
N ALA A 35 -7.31 -8.88 -8.89
CA ALA A 35 -7.11 -7.57 -8.25
C ALA A 35 -7.09 -7.68 -6.71
N LYS A 36 -7.97 -8.52 -6.15
CA LYS A 36 -8.00 -8.84 -4.72
C LYS A 36 -6.66 -9.43 -4.25
N GLU A 37 -6.15 -10.43 -4.95
CA GLU A 37 -4.88 -11.10 -4.60
C GLU A 37 -3.67 -10.19 -4.78
N GLU A 38 -3.66 -9.42 -5.87
CA GLU A 38 -2.61 -8.46 -6.21
C GLU A 38 -2.55 -7.26 -5.26
N ALA A 39 -3.62 -6.97 -4.50
CA ALA A 39 -3.63 -5.92 -3.46
C ALA A 39 -2.99 -6.35 -2.12
N ILE A 40 -2.71 -7.64 -1.94
CA ILE A 40 -2.05 -8.16 -0.74
C ILE A 40 -0.53 -8.02 -0.88
N ILE A 41 0.16 -7.74 0.24
CA ILE A 41 1.63 -7.73 0.25
C ILE A 41 2.17 -9.13 -0.05
N LYS A 42 3.22 -9.18 -0.86
CA LYS A 42 3.91 -10.41 -1.27
C LYS A 42 5.33 -10.41 -0.72
N ASN A 43 5.93 -11.60 -0.63
CA ASN A 43 7.34 -11.71 -0.24
C ASN A 43 8.27 -10.93 -1.20
N SER A 44 7.93 -10.86 -2.49
CA SER A 44 8.65 -10.03 -3.47
C SER A 44 8.69 -8.55 -3.11
N ASP A 45 7.65 -8.01 -2.46
CA ASP A 45 7.62 -6.61 -2.03
C ASP A 45 8.62 -6.37 -0.88
N LEU A 46 8.69 -7.33 0.06
CA LEU A 46 9.64 -7.27 1.17
C LEU A 46 11.09 -7.39 0.69
N GLU A 47 11.35 -8.27 -0.27
CA GLU A 47 12.67 -8.37 -0.91
C GLU A 47 13.01 -7.11 -1.70
N LYS A 48 12.02 -6.46 -2.33
CA LYS A 48 12.27 -5.17 -2.98
C LYS A 48 12.67 -4.09 -1.99
N VAL A 49 12.05 -4.03 -0.82
CA VAL A 49 12.46 -3.13 0.27
C VAL A 49 13.89 -3.42 0.72
N ARG A 50 14.27 -4.69 0.88
CA ARG A 50 15.64 -5.09 1.22
C ARG A 50 16.65 -4.63 0.17
N GLU A 51 16.37 -4.88 -1.11
CA GLU A 51 17.22 -4.48 -2.23
C GLU A 51 17.45 -2.96 -2.27
N LEU A 52 16.36 -2.18 -2.17
CA LEU A 52 16.39 -0.72 -2.23
C LEU A 52 17.17 -0.10 -1.08
N THR A 53 17.08 -0.68 0.12
CA THR A 53 17.73 -0.15 1.33
C THR A 53 19.16 -0.64 1.55
N THR A 54 19.55 -1.76 0.94
CA THR A 54 20.94 -2.28 1.00
C THR A 54 21.88 -1.48 0.11
N THR A 55 21.38 -1.06 -1.07
CA THR A 55 22.23 -0.47 -2.12
C THR A 55 22.48 1.02 -1.93
N THR A 56 21.55 1.75 -1.30
CA THR A 56 21.63 3.20 -1.16
C THR A 56 20.87 3.65 0.09
N LYS A 57 21.40 4.67 0.78
CA LYS A 57 20.67 5.32 1.86
C LYS A 57 19.56 6.19 1.25
N LEU A 58 18.34 5.68 1.27
CA LEU A 58 17.15 6.38 0.78
C LEU A 58 16.46 7.14 1.91
N SER A 59 15.84 8.27 1.58
CA SER A 59 14.84 8.86 2.47
C SER A 59 13.58 7.99 2.51
N LEU A 60 12.76 8.13 3.56
CA LEU A 60 11.49 7.41 3.64
C LEU A 60 10.58 7.74 2.45
N THR A 61 10.55 9.01 2.03
CA THR A 61 9.78 9.45 0.87
C THR A 61 10.26 8.77 -0.42
N ASP A 62 11.56 8.74 -0.68
CA ASP A 62 12.12 8.08 -1.88
C ASP A 62 11.83 6.57 -1.88
N LEU A 63 11.88 5.93 -0.71
CA LEU A 63 11.55 4.52 -0.58
C LEU A 63 10.07 4.26 -0.88
N ILE A 64 9.16 5.09 -0.35
CA ILE A 64 7.72 5.00 -0.62
C ILE A 64 7.48 5.19 -2.12
N ASP A 65 8.09 6.19 -2.76
CA ASP A 65 7.85 6.49 -4.17
C ASP A 65 8.33 5.34 -5.08
N LYS A 66 9.56 4.87 -4.88
CA LYS A 66 10.10 3.72 -5.63
C LYS A 66 9.28 2.44 -5.46
N LEU A 67 8.79 2.20 -4.25
CA LEU A 67 7.96 1.03 -3.97
C LEU A 67 6.54 1.19 -4.51
N SER A 68 5.99 2.40 -4.49
CA SER A 68 4.70 2.72 -5.12
C SER A 68 4.76 2.45 -6.62
N ASP A 69 5.82 2.86 -7.30
CA ASP A 69 6.04 2.55 -8.73
C ASP A 69 6.14 1.04 -8.97
N HIS A 70 6.84 0.32 -8.10
CA HIS A 70 6.89 -1.14 -8.14
C HIS A 70 5.50 -1.77 -7.96
N ILE A 71 4.62 -1.18 -7.15
CA ILE A 71 3.29 -1.74 -6.89
C ILE A 71 2.27 -1.33 -7.96
N ARG A 72 2.46 -0.20 -8.63
CA ARG A 72 1.46 0.43 -9.51
C ARG A 72 0.83 -0.51 -10.53
N HIS A 73 1.63 -1.38 -11.14
CA HIS A 73 1.18 -2.33 -12.15
C HIS A 73 0.24 -3.44 -11.63
N ARG A 74 0.15 -3.61 -10.30
CA ARG A 74 -0.72 -4.58 -9.63
C ARG A 74 -2.12 -4.03 -9.35
N ILE A 75 -2.29 -2.71 -9.44
CA ILE A 75 -3.55 -2.05 -9.11
C ILE A 75 -4.46 -2.10 -10.33
N ASP A 76 -5.58 -2.82 -10.20
CA ASP A 76 -6.69 -2.74 -11.16
C ASP A 76 -7.33 -1.33 -11.08
N PRO A 77 -7.28 -0.54 -12.17
CA PRO A 77 -7.76 0.84 -12.15
C PRO A 77 -9.28 0.98 -11.96
N GLU A 78 -10.07 0.05 -12.50
CA GLU A 78 -11.53 0.06 -12.37
C GLU A 78 -11.94 -0.18 -10.90
N VAL A 79 -11.31 -1.16 -10.26
CA VAL A 79 -11.50 -1.43 -8.82
C VAL A 79 -11.07 -0.22 -8.00
N ALA A 80 -9.91 0.39 -8.33
CA ALA A 80 -9.37 1.54 -7.61
C ALA A 80 -10.34 2.73 -7.61
N VAL A 81 -10.81 3.14 -8.79
CA VAL A 81 -11.76 4.26 -8.93
C VAL A 81 -13.03 3.96 -8.16
N LYS A 82 -13.64 2.79 -8.37
CA LYS A 82 -14.91 2.45 -7.74
C LYS A 82 -14.80 2.38 -6.22
N ALA A 83 -13.71 1.81 -5.71
CA ALA A 83 -13.49 1.69 -4.27
C ALA A 83 -13.24 3.06 -3.63
N LEU A 84 -12.39 3.89 -4.23
CA LEU A 84 -12.02 5.17 -3.67
C LEU A 84 -13.16 6.20 -3.78
N THR A 85 -13.91 6.21 -4.88
CA THR A 85 -15.13 7.03 -5.01
C THR A 85 -16.17 6.68 -3.95
N LYS A 86 -16.40 5.38 -3.70
CA LYS A 86 -17.30 4.94 -2.61
C LYS A 86 -16.82 5.38 -1.23
N TYR A 87 -15.51 5.34 -0.98
CA TYR A 87 -14.92 5.72 0.29
C TYR A 87 -14.95 7.23 0.52
N LEU A 88 -14.61 8.04 -0.49
CA LEU A 88 -14.55 9.50 -0.40
C LEU A 88 -15.90 10.20 -0.63
N GLY A 89 -16.89 9.50 -1.19
CA GLY A 89 -18.22 10.04 -1.49
C GLY A 89 -18.27 10.96 -2.72
N HIS A 90 -17.23 11.00 -3.55
CA HIS A 90 -17.18 11.78 -4.79
C HIS A 90 -16.32 11.10 -5.85
N GLU A 91 -16.53 11.45 -7.12
CA GLU A 91 -15.76 10.90 -8.25
C GLU A 91 -14.29 11.26 -8.16
N VAL A 92 -13.42 10.30 -8.46
CA VAL A 92 -11.96 10.49 -8.50
C VAL A 92 -11.40 10.12 -9.86
N PRO A 93 -10.37 10.85 -10.35
CA PRO A 93 -9.64 10.43 -11.55
C PRO A 93 -8.96 9.07 -11.35
N GLU A 94 -8.91 8.29 -12.42
CA GLU A 94 -8.27 6.96 -12.42
C GLU A 94 -6.82 7.00 -11.94
N GLU A 95 -6.02 7.91 -12.51
CA GLU A 95 -4.62 8.06 -12.14
C GLU A 95 -4.45 8.35 -10.64
N TYR A 96 -5.30 9.21 -10.08
CA TYR A 96 -5.27 9.52 -8.65
C TYR A 96 -5.57 8.28 -7.82
N ALA A 97 -6.61 7.51 -8.17
CA ALA A 97 -6.99 6.30 -7.45
C ALA A 97 -5.88 5.23 -7.48
N VAL A 98 -5.26 5.04 -8.65
CA VAL A 98 -4.15 4.10 -8.82
C VAL A 98 -2.94 4.51 -7.97
N ILE A 99 -2.54 5.79 -8.02
CA ILE A 99 -1.44 6.31 -7.20
C ILE A 99 -1.74 6.16 -5.71
N TYR A 100 -2.97 6.48 -5.31
CA TYR A 100 -3.42 6.38 -3.92
C TYR A 100 -3.23 4.96 -3.36
N TYR A 101 -3.76 3.95 -4.06
CA TYR A 101 -3.65 2.56 -3.61
C TYR A 101 -2.24 2.00 -3.69
N SER A 102 -1.47 2.39 -4.71
CA SER A 102 -0.06 2.01 -4.82
C SER A 102 0.74 2.50 -3.63
N ARG A 103 0.53 3.77 -3.23
CA ARG A 103 1.19 4.38 -2.08
C ARG A 103 0.72 3.78 -0.75
N LEU A 104 -0.58 3.51 -0.61
CA LEU A 104 -1.14 2.86 0.57
C LEU A 104 -0.51 1.48 0.82
N ILE A 105 -0.43 0.65 -0.23
CA ILE A 105 0.18 -0.68 -0.14
C ILE A 105 1.70 -0.56 0.06
N ALA A 106 2.39 0.41 -0.59
CA ALA A 106 3.82 0.65 -0.36
C ALA A 106 4.12 0.94 1.11
N CYS A 107 3.35 1.84 1.74
CA CYS A 107 3.49 2.13 3.16
C CYS A 107 3.24 0.88 4.03
N TRP A 108 2.23 0.07 3.69
CA TRP A 108 1.99 -1.20 4.39
C TRP A 108 3.17 -2.18 4.29
N VAL A 109 3.75 -2.36 3.10
CA VAL A 109 4.94 -3.20 2.92
C VAL A 109 6.09 -2.73 3.80
N ILE A 110 6.30 -1.41 3.88
CA ILE A 110 7.36 -0.81 4.68
C ILE A 110 7.14 -1.03 6.19
N GLU A 111 5.90 -0.87 6.67
CA GLU A 111 5.55 -1.21 8.06
C GLU A 111 5.76 -2.69 8.36
N ALA A 112 5.37 -3.58 7.43
CA ALA A 112 5.57 -5.01 7.57
C ALA A 112 7.07 -5.39 7.58
N ALA A 113 7.87 -4.79 6.71
CA ALA A 113 9.31 -4.98 6.66
C ALA A 113 9.99 -4.51 7.96
N THR A 114 9.50 -3.42 8.55
CA THR A 114 10.00 -2.91 9.84
C THR A 114 9.62 -3.85 10.99
N THR A 115 8.37 -4.32 11.02
CA THR A 115 7.88 -5.31 12.00
C THR A 115 8.69 -6.61 11.95
N LEU A 116 9.10 -7.03 10.75
CA LEU A 116 9.92 -8.22 10.53
C LEU A 116 11.44 -7.98 10.70
N ASN A 117 11.87 -6.78 11.12
CA ASN A 117 13.28 -6.39 11.24
C ASN A 117 14.10 -6.50 9.94
N ILE A 118 13.45 -6.43 8.77
CA ILE A 118 14.12 -6.40 7.47
C ILE A 118 14.81 -5.04 7.27
N VAL A 119 14.15 -3.97 7.71
CA VAL A 119 14.67 -2.59 7.69
C VAL A 119 14.42 -1.91 9.03
N LYS A 120 15.25 -0.93 9.36
CA LYS A 120 15.02 -0.03 10.50
C LYS A 120 14.79 1.38 9.97
N ILE A 121 13.58 1.88 10.12
CA ILE A 121 13.27 3.27 9.80
C ILE A 121 13.60 4.08 11.04
N SER A 122 14.66 4.89 10.98
CA SER A 122 14.89 5.88 12.02
C SER A 122 13.99 7.08 11.76
N SER A 123 12.93 7.26 12.54
CA SER A 123 12.31 8.59 12.63
C SER A 123 13.35 9.51 13.28
N ARG A 124 13.91 10.47 12.53
CA ARG A 124 14.47 11.64 13.21
C ARG A 124 13.27 12.39 13.77
N SER A 125 13.02 12.20 15.06
CA SER A 125 12.24 13.15 15.85
C SER A 125 13.02 14.46 15.82
N THR A 126 12.63 15.38 14.93
CA THR A 126 12.98 16.80 15.05
C THR A 126 12.07 17.44 16.08
#